data_AF-A0A2D8RSQ9-F1
#
_entry.id   AF-A0A2D8RSQ9-F1
#
_cell.length_a   1.000
_cell.length_b   1.000
_cell.length_c   1.000
_cell.angle_alpha   90.00
_cell.angle_beta   90.00
_cell.angle_gamma   90.00
#
_symmetry.space_group_name_H-M   'P 1'
#
loop_
_entity.id
_entity.type
_entity.pdbx_description
1 polymer ?
#
loop_
_entity_poly.entity_id
_entity_poly.type
_entity_poly.pdbx_seq_one_letter_code
_entity_poly.pdbx_strand_id
1 'polypeptide(L)'
;MPTKKRRVVVEPDNLPAQTTVEETCPSVYTAAALKQKRPDAYAGVVQGLVEGTPLTRIQKRYKVGAHTIAVVRSREKEIIAQCKQVMQGLIGYAAQSSVEKYIERLEADKIPDGVLPIATGILIDKARAADGEPSQVIEVKRSVTLDEVKAELDEMKKAEVIEAEVVDVKEPEKVEMPSEPLNG
;
A
#
# COMPACT_ATOMS: atom_id res chain seq x y z
N MET A 1 -32.84 42.17 -13.65
CA MET A 1 -32.03 43.41 -13.52
C MET A 1 -31.07 43.28 -12.35
N PRO A 2 -29.74 43.34 -12.55
CA PRO A 2 -28.79 43.40 -11.44
C PRO A 2 -28.81 44.80 -10.81
N THR A 3 -29.09 44.88 -9.51
CA THR A 3 -29.24 46.15 -8.78
C THR A 3 -27.89 46.74 -8.37
N LYS A 4 -27.69 48.05 -8.59
CA LYS A 4 -26.45 48.80 -8.28
C LYS A 4 -26.23 49.11 -6.78
N LYS A 5 -27.10 48.62 -5.88
CA LYS A 5 -27.02 48.92 -4.44
C LYS A 5 -26.11 47.91 -3.74
N ARG A 6 -25.30 48.39 -2.79
CA ARG A 6 -24.41 47.54 -1.96
C ARG A 6 -25.26 46.52 -1.22
N ARG A 7 -25.01 45.21 -1.43
CA ARG A 7 -25.65 44.14 -0.66
C ARG A 7 -25.20 44.26 0.79
N VAL A 8 -26.16 44.31 1.70
CA VAL A 8 -25.94 44.16 3.13
C VAL A 8 -26.38 42.74 3.46
N VAL A 9 -25.45 41.93 3.98
CA VAL A 9 -25.76 40.59 4.49
C VAL A 9 -26.40 40.79 5.85
N VAL A 10 -27.65 40.39 5.99
CA VAL A 10 -28.37 40.40 7.26
C VAL A 10 -28.53 38.94 7.67
N GLU A 11 -27.79 38.54 8.70
CA GLU A 11 -27.92 37.23 9.34
C GLU A 11 -29.00 37.37 10.43
N PRO A 12 -30.20 36.79 10.25
CA PRO A 12 -31.26 36.92 11.23
C PRO A 12 -31.01 35.96 12.40
N ASP A 13 -30.67 36.52 13.56
CA ASP A 13 -30.39 35.77 14.80
C ASP A 13 -31.64 35.13 15.45
N ASN A 14 -32.83 35.39 14.91
CA ASN A 14 -34.11 34.94 15.47
C ASN A 14 -34.75 33.76 14.72
N LEU A 15 -33.98 33.06 13.88
CA LEU A 15 -34.47 31.86 13.20
C LEU A 15 -34.48 30.65 14.15
N PRO A 16 -35.56 29.87 14.21
CA PRO A 16 -35.59 28.63 14.97
C PRO A 16 -34.63 27.60 14.34
N ALA A 17 -33.96 26.81 15.18
CA ALA A 17 -33.12 25.71 14.73
C ALA A 17 -33.95 24.72 13.88
N GLN A 18 -33.45 24.37 12.70
CA GLN A 18 -34.14 23.46 11.77
C GLN A 18 -34.05 21.98 12.19
N THR A 19 -33.14 21.66 13.11
CA THR A 19 -32.90 20.31 13.61
C THR A 19 -33.44 20.17 15.02
N THR A 20 -34.26 19.14 15.25
CA THR A 20 -34.72 18.73 16.57
C THR A 20 -33.63 17.90 17.26
N VAL A 21 -33.35 18.22 18.52
CA VAL A 21 -32.46 17.39 19.36
C VAL A 21 -33.31 16.24 19.91
N GLU A 22 -33.26 15.09 19.24
CA GLU A 22 -33.93 13.89 19.71
C GLU A 22 -33.06 13.12 20.71
N GLU A 23 -33.67 12.62 21.78
CA GLU A 23 -33.04 11.73 22.74
C GLU A 23 -32.79 10.37 22.08
N THR A 24 -31.59 10.20 21.51
CA THR A 24 -31.22 8.95 20.84
C THR A 24 -30.58 7.98 21.82
N CYS A 25 -31.04 6.73 21.83
CA CYS A 25 -30.36 5.66 22.55
C CYS A 25 -29.04 5.31 21.84
N PRO A 26 -27.88 5.40 22.50
CA PRO A 26 -26.60 5.12 21.85
C PRO A 26 -26.46 3.62 21.55
N SER A 27 -26.11 3.29 20.32
CA SER A 27 -25.72 1.92 19.97
C SER A 27 -24.33 1.62 20.56
N VAL A 28 -24.28 0.82 21.64
CA VAL A 28 -23.01 0.46 22.30
C VAL A 28 -22.40 -0.77 21.63
N TYR A 29 -21.26 -0.58 20.97
CA TYR A 29 -20.47 -1.67 20.41
C TYR A 29 -19.39 -2.08 21.42
N THR A 30 -19.43 -3.33 21.89
CA THR A 30 -18.45 -3.84 22.85
C THR A 30 -17.46 -4.82 22.23
N ALA A 31 -17.73 -5.37 21.05
CA ALA A 31 -16.96 -6.46 20.43
C ALA A 31 -16.82 -7.75 21.29
N ALA A 32 -17.48 -7.84 22.47
CA ALA A 32 -17.40 -8.99 23.36
C ALA A 32 -18.01 -10.25 22.71
N ALA A 33 -19.14 -10.09 22.03
CA ALA A 33 -19.78 -11.16 21.28
C ALA A 33 -18.89 -11.70 20.14
N LEU A 34 -18.07 -10.85 19.52
CA LEU A 34 -17.12 -11.27 18.49
C LEU A 34 -16.05 -12.19 19.08
N LYS A 35 -15.47 -11.81 20.22
CA LYS A 35 -14.46 -12.61 20.93
C LYS A 35 -15.00 -13.95 21.40
N GLN A 36 -16.23 -13.99 21.90
CA GLN A 36 -16.85 -15.23 22.41
C GLN A 36 -17.34 -16.16 21.30
N LYS A 37 -18.03 -15.64 20.27
CA LYS A 37 -18.66 -16.47 19.24
C LYS A 37 -17.72 -16.81 18.08
N ARG A 38 -16.74 -15.95 17.79
CA ARG A 38 -15.82 -16.07 16.65
C ARG A 38 -14.41 -15.63 17.06
N PRO A 39 -13.74 -16.36 17.97
CA PRO A 39 -12.41 -16.00 18.46
C PRO A 39 -11.38 -15.86 17.34
N ASP A 40 -11.43 -16.71 16.31
CA ASP A 40 -10.50 -16.66 15.18
C ASP A 40 -10.63 -15.35 14.39
N ALA A 41 -11.86 -14.89 14.18
CA ALA A 41 -12.11 -13.62 13.50
C ALA A 41 -11.67 -12.44 14.36
N TYR A 42 -11.81 -12.53 15.68
CA TYR A 42 -11.31 -11.52 16.61
C TYR A 42 -9.79 -11.41 16.54
N ALA A 43 -9.08 -12.55 16.64
CA ALA A 43 -7.63 -12.60 16.55
C ALA A 43 -7.14 -12.09 15.18
N GLY A 44 -7.80 -12.49 14.09
CA GLY A 44 -7.48 -12.02 12.74
C GLY A 44 -7.69 -10.52 12.54
N VAL A 45 -8.67 -9.91 13.21
CA VAL A 45 -8.86 -8.45 13.21
C VAL A 45 -7.74 -7.75 13.98
N VAL A 46 -7.35 -8.27 15.15
CA VAL A 46 -6.21 -7.72 15.93
C VAL A 46 -4.93 -7.80 15.11
N GLN A 47 -4.65 -8.96 14.51
CA GLN A 47 -3.48 -9.16 13.66
C GLN A 47 -3.49 -8.21 12.45
N GLY A 48 -4.63 -8.07 11.77
CA GLY A 48 -4.77 -7.13 10.66
C GLY A 48 -4.53 -5.67 11.07
N LEU A 49 -4.86 -5.29 12.31
CA LEU A 49 -4.58 -3.96 12.87
C LEU A 49 -3.10 -3.77 13.21
N VAL A 50 -2.41 -4.82 13.65
CA VAL A 50 -0.94 -4.81 13.87
C VAL A 50 -0.21 -4.62 12.54
N GLU A 51 -0.59 -5.40 11.52
CA GLU A 51 -0.01 -5.35 10.17
C GLU A 51 -0.32 -4.07 9.40
N GLY A 52 -1.25 -3.23 9.89
CA GLY A 52 -1.67 -2.01 9.20
C GLY A 52 -2.57 -2.27 7.97
N THR A 53 -3.25 -3.42 7.93
CA THR A 53 -4.18 -3.75 6.85
C THR A 53 -5.32 -2.70 6.79
N PRO A 54 -5.70 -2.19 5.60
CA PRO A 54 -6.79 -1.24 5.47
C PRO A 54 -8.11 -1.76 6.06
N LEU A 55 -8.85 -0.90 6.76
CA LEU A 55 -10.09 -1.29 7.46
C LEU A 55 -11.09 -1.97 6.53
N THR A 56 -11.23 -1.48 5.29
CA THR A 56 -12.14 -2.05 4.28
C THR A 56 -11.81 -3.50 3.94
N ARG A 57 -10.53 -3.87 3.95
CA ARG A 57 -10.07 -5.24 3.72
C ARG A 57 -10.33 -6.12 4.94
N ILE A 58 -10.09 -5.61 6.15
CA ILE A 58 -10.40 -6.31 7.41
C ILE A 58 -11.90 -6.61 7.51
N GLN A 59 -12.75 -5.62 7.18
CA GLN A 59 -14.20 -5.77 7.17
C GLN A 59 -14.66 -6.88 6.21
N LYS A 60 -14.16 -6.85 4.97
CA LYS A 60 -14.51 -7.85 3.95
C LYS A 60 -14.04 -9.25 4.34
N ARG A 61 -12.80 -9.38 4.83
CA ARG A 61 -12.18 -10.66 5.18
C ARG A 61 -12.86 -11.34 6.36
N TYR A 62 -13.12 -10.60 7.43
CA TYR A 62 -13.65 -11.16 8.68
C TYR A 62 -15.16 -10.97 8.86
N LYS A 63 -15.83 -10.27 7.92
CA LYS A 63 -17.27 -9.97 7.95
C LYS A 63 -17.67 -9.29 9.27
N VAL A 64 -17.00 -8.20 9.59
CA VAL A 64 -17.20 -7.39 10.82
C VAL A 64 -17.41 -5.92 10.46
N GLY A 65 -18.25 -5.23 11.24
CA GLY A 65 -18.56 -3.81 11.03
C GLY A 65 -17.42 -2.87 11.42
N ALA A 66 -17.42 -1.65 10.88
CA ALA A 66 -16.42 -0.61 11.17
C ALA A 66 -16.31 -0.32 12.67
N HIS A 67 -17.45 -0.13 13.33
CA HIS A 67 -17.51 0.21 14.76
C HIS A 67 -16.97 -0.93 15.64
N THR A 68 -17.19 -2.19 15.25
CA THR A 68 -16.61 -3.34 15.96
C THR A 68 -15.09 -3.33 15.87
N ILE A 69 -14.51 -3.08 14.68
CA ILE A 69 -13.06 -2.97 14.50
C ILE A 69 -12.50 -1.79 15.31
N ALA A 70 -13.20 -0.65 15.32
CA ALA A 70 -12.77 0.51 16.10
C ALA A 70 -12.70 0.21 17.60
N VAL A 71 -13.68 -0.53 18.14
CA VAL A 71 -13.68 -0.96 19.54
C VAL A 71 -12.57 -1.95 19.82
N VAL A 72 -12.30 -2.91 18.93
CA VAL A 72 -11.17 -3.83 19.06
C VAL A 72 -9.85 -3.06 19.10
N ARG A 73 -9.66 -2.09 18.19
CA ARG A 73 -8.48 -1.21 18.17
C ARG A 73 -8.29 -0.44 19.49
N SER A 74 -9.38 0.07 20.07
CA SER A 74 -9.31 0.78 21.35
C SER A 74 -9.02 -0.15 22.53
N ARG A 75 -9.58 -1.36 22.52
CA ARG A 75 -9.38 -2.35 23.60
C ARG A 75 -7.99 -2.96 23.60
N GLU A 76 -7.50 -3.33 22.43
CA GLU A 76 -6.23 -4.03 22.27
C GLU A 76 -5.08 -3.06 21.93
N LYS A 77 -5.24 -1.77 22.25
CA LYS A 77 -4.29 -0.70 21.89
C LYS A 77 -2.86 -1.01 22.35
N GLU A 78 -2.71 -1.50 23.58
CA GLU A 78 -1.41 -1.81 24.18
C GLU A 78 -0.75 -3.00 23.48
N ILE A 79 -1.50 -4.08 23.24
CA ILE A 79 -1.00 -5.26 22.51
C ILE A 79 -0.60 -4.87 21.09
N ILE A 80 -1.43 -4.08 20.40
CA ILE A 80 -1.12 -3.62 19.05
C ILE A 80 0.17 -2.79 19.03
N ALA A 81 0.38 -1.92 20.03
CA ALA A 81 1.59 -1.12 20.14
C ALA A 81 2.84 -1.99 20.37
N GLN A 82 2.76 -2.95 21.30
CA GLN A 82 3.85 -3.88 21.59
C GLN A 82 4.21 -4.76 20.39
N CYS A 83 3.21 -5.35 19.72
CA CYS A 83 3.45 -6.17 18.54
C CYS A 83 4.06 -5.36 17.38
N LYS A 84 3.68 -4.10 17.21
CA LYS A 84 4.30 -3.21 16.21
C LYS A 84 5.77 -2.96 16.51
N GLN A 85 6.13 -2.76 17.79
CA GLN A 85 7.53 -2.58 18.19
C GLN A 85 8.36 -3.85 17.90
N VAL A 86 7.83 -5.03 18.22
CA VAL A 86 8.48 -6.31 17.89
C VAL A 86 8.65 -6.47 16.38
N MET A 87 7.61 -6.17 15.61
CA MET A 87 7.64 -6.24 14.15
C MET A 87 8.68 -5.29 13.55
N GLN A 88 8.81 -4.07 14.07
CA GLN A 88 9.86 -3.13 13.68
C GLN A 88 11.26 -3.71 13.97
N GLY A 89 11.46 -4.34 15.12
CA GLY A 89 12.71 -5.02 15.45
C GLY A 89 13.04 -6.17 14.48
N LEU A 90 12.05 -7.00 14.15
CA LEU A 90 12.19 -8.08 13.17
C LEU A 90 12.51 -7.56 11.77
N ILE A 91 11.90 -6.45 11.35
CA ILE A 91 12.20 -5.77 10.08
C ILE A 91 13.64 -5.26 10.09
N GLY A 92 14.10 -4.65 11.18
CA GLY A 92 15.49 -4.21 11.33
C GLY A 92 16.48 -5.37 11.22
N TYR A 93 16.21 -6.48 11.89
CA TYR A 93 17.02 -7.69 11.78
C TYR A 93 17.03 -8.27 10.36
N ALA A 94 15.86 -8.35 9.71
CA ALA A 94 15.76 -8.83 8.32
C ALA A 94 16.52 -7.91 7.35
N ALA A 95 16.48 -6.59 7.57
CA ALA A 95 17.25 -5.63 6.80
C ALA A 95 18.75 -5.85 6.96
N GLN A 96 19.24 -6.01 8.20
CA GLN A 96 20.65 -6.32 8.48
C GLN A 96 21.08 -7.62 7.77
N SER A 97 20.31 -8.71 7.95
CA SER A 97 20.63 -9.99 7.30
C SER A 97 20.62 -9.90 5.77
N SER A 98 19.78 -9.03 5.20
CA SER A 98 19.75 -8.80 3.76
C SER A 98 21.00 -8.05 3.28
N VAL A 99 21.52 -7.10 4.08
CA VAL A 99 22.77 -6.39 3.78
C VAL A 99 23.97 -7.32 3.92
N GLU A 100 24.03 -8.18 4.93
CA GLU A 100 25.08 -9.20 5.09
C GLU A 100 25.15 -10.12 3.86
N LYS A 101 24.01 -10.66 3.43
CA LYS A 101 23.93 -11.46 2.19
C LYS A 101 24.29 -10.68 0.92
N TYR A 102 24.07 -9.37 0.91
CA TYR A 102 24.48 -8.50 -0.18
C TYR A 102 26.00 -8.40 -0.23
N ILE A 103 26.66 -8.17 0.91
CA ILE A 103 28.13 -8.13 1.04
C ILE A 103 28.74 -9.46 0.61
N GLU A 104 28.22 -10.59 1.11
CA GLU A 104 28.70 -11.93 0.72
C GLU A 104 28.64 -12.18 -0.79
N ARG A 105 27.57 -11.69 -1.45
CA ARG A 105 27.42 -11.81 -2.90
C ARG A 105 28.31 -10.85 -3.67
N LEU A 106 28.57 -9.67 -3.10
CA LEU A 106 29.48 -8.69 -3.67
C LEU A 106 30.93 -9.20 -3.64
N GLU A 107 31.38 -9.73 -2.51
CA GLU A 107 32.73 -10.29 -2.34
C GLU A 107 32.96 -11.55 -3.21
N ALA A 108 31.89 -12.29 -3.48
CA ALA A 108 31.93 -13.48 -4.33
C ALA A 108 31.72 -13.19 -5.83
N ASP A 109 31.70 -11.92 -6.26
CA ASP A 109 31.42 -11.50 -7.65
C ASP A 109 30.12 -12.12 -8.24
N LYS A 110 29.10 -12.31 -7.40
CA LYS A 110 27.81 -12.93 -7.79
C LYS A 110 26.74 -11.90 -8.18
N ILE A 111 27.08 -10.61 -8.18
CA ILE A 111 26.17 -9.53 -8.59
C ILE A 111 26.54 -9.10 -10.02
N PRO A 112 25.61 -9.17 -10.99
CA PRO A 112 25.91 -8.73 -12.36
C PRO A 112 26.30 -7.25 -12.43
N ASP A 113 27.32 -6.93 -13.24
CA ASP A 113 27.88 -5.57 -13.39
C ASP A 113 26.83 -4.51 -13.76
N GLY A 114 25.80 -4.88 -14.53
CA GLY A 114 24.71 -3.97 -14.89
C GLY A 114 23.75 -3.64 -13.73
N VAL A 115 23.62 -4.52 -12.74
CA VAL A 115 22.69 -4.38 -11.61
C VAL A 115 23.40 -3.81 -10.37
N LEU A 116 24.70 -4.08 -10.23
CA LEU A 116 25.52 -3.62 -9.10
C LEU A 116 25.44 -2.10 -8.83
N PRO A 117 25.63 -1.20 -9.81
CA PRO A 117 25.53 0.24 -9.55
C PRO A 117 24.11 0.68 -9.19
N ILE A 118 23.08 -0.02 -9.72
CA ILE A 118 21.68 0.27 -9.41
C ILE A 118 21.36 -0.12 -7.97
N ALA A 119 21.73 -1.35 -7.57
CA ALA A 119 21.49 -1.85 -6.21
C ALA A 119 22.25 -1.04 -5.16
N THR A 120 23.52 -0.72 -5.45
CA THR A 120 24.35 0.11 -4.56
C THR A 120 23.81 1.54 -4.45
N GLY A 121 23.38 2.14 -5.56
CA GLY A 121 22.77 3.48 -5.55
C GLY A 121 21.49 3.54 -4.71
N ILE A 122 20.61 2.54 -4.83
CA ILE A 122 19.40 2.45 -3.99
C ILE A 122 19.77 2.31 -2.50
N LEU A 123 20.77 1.49 -2.19
CA LEU A 123 21.19 1.25 -0.80
C LEU A 123 21.75 2.52 -0.16
N ILE A 124 22.56 3.28 -0.89
CA ILE A 124 23.08 4.59 -0.44
C ILE A 124 21.93 5.59 -0.25
N ASP A 125 21.00 5.68 -1.19
CA ASP A 125 19.84 6.57 -1.09
C ASP A 125 19.00 6.29 0.17
N LYS A 126 18.75 5.00 0.46
CA LYS A 126 17.99 4.61 1.66
C LYS A 126 18.77 4.74 2.95
N ALA A 127 20.09 4.53 2.95
CA ALA A 127 20.94 4.78 4.11
C ALA A 127 20.91 6.28 4.48
N ARG A 128 21.12 7.17 3.50
CA ARG A 128 21.03 8.63 3.69
C ARG A 128 19.67 9.07 4.21
N ALA A 129 18.59 8.52 3.63
CA ALA A 129 17.24 8.78 4.09
C ALA A 129 17.00 8.30 5.54
N ALA A 130 17.61 7.18 5.95
CA ALA A 130 17.53 6.68 7.32
C ALA A 130 18.32 7.54 8.31
N ASP A 131 19.45 8.11 7.89
CA ASP A 131 20.27 9.04 8.68
C ASP A 131 19.65 10.45 8.80
N GLY A 132 18.49 10.66 8.18
CA GLY A 132 17.77 11.93 8.22
C GLY A 132 18.32 12.99 7.28
N GLU A 133 19.16 12.61 6.30
CA GLU A 133 19.52 13.53 5.23
C GLU A 133 18.26 13.96 4.46
N PRO A 134 18.10 15.25 4.16
CA PRO A 134 16.90 15.76 3.51
C PRO A 134 16.76 15.18 2.09
N SER A 135 15.84 14.24 1.92
CA SER A 135 15.38 13.83 0.60
C SER A 135 14.45 14.89 0.02
N GLN A 136 14.75 15.44 -1.16
CA GLN A 136 13.80 16.32 -1.84
C GLN A 136 12.61 15.51 -2.34
N VAL A 137 11.42 15.81 -1.83
CA VAL A 137 10.15 15.31 -2.38
C VAL A 137 9.70 16.32 -3.44
N ILE A 138 9.93 16.01 -4.71
CA ILE A 138 9.34 16.79 -5.82
C ILE A 138 7.90 16.29 -6.00
N GLU A 139 6.95 16.93 -5.34
CA GLU A 139 5.53 16.64 -5.51
C GLU A 139 5.05 17.23 -6.84
N VAL A 140 5.10 16.44 -7.91
CA VAL A 140 4.56 16.84 -9.23
C VAL A 140 3.04 16.71 -9.20
N LYS A 141 2.33 17.76 -8.79
CA LYS A 141 0.89 17.90 -9.02
C LYS A 141 0.63 18.21 -10.49
N ARG A 142 0.50 17.17 -11.32
CA ARG A 142 -0.11 17.34 -12.65
C ARG A 142 -1.61 17.50 -12.46
N SER A 143 -2.10 18.73 -12.47
CA SER A 143 -3.52 19.00 -12.71
C SER A 143 -3.78 18.77 -14.20
N VAL A 144 -3.96 17.51 -14.59
CA VAL A 144 -4.29 17.18 -15.99
C VAL A 144 -5.70 17.69 -16.26
N THR A 145 -5.84 18.56 -17.25
CA THR A 145 -7.15 19.05 -17.68
C THR A 145 -7.83 17.99 -18.56
N LEU A 146 -9.16 17.96 -18.58
CA LEU A 146 -9.93 16.98 -19.37
C LEU A 146 -9.58 17.02 -20.88
N ASP A 147 -9.11 18.16 -21.36
CA ASP A 147 -8.76 18.36 -22.76
C ASP A 147 -7.41 17.72 -23.10
N GLU A 148 -6.44 17.72 -22.18
CA GLU A 148 -5.16 16.99 -22.32
C GLU A 148 -5.38 15.48 -22.30
N VAL A 149 -6.28 14.98 -21.42
CA VAL A 149 -6.63 13.55 -21.37
C VAL A 149 -7.30 13.09 -22.67
N LYS A 150 -8.17 13.93 -23.27
CA LYS A 150 -8.82 13.61 -24.55
C LYS A 150 -7.81 13.62 -25.70
N ALA A 151 -6.88 14.57 -25.72
CA ALA A 151 -5.84 14.63 -26.74
C ALA A 151 -4.93 13.40 -26.69
N GLU A 152 -4.48 12.97 -25.52
CA GLU A 152 -3.67 11.74 -25.37
C GLU A 152 -4.46 10.48 -25.75
N LEU A 153 -5.75 10.39 -25.38
CA LEU A 153 -6.61 9.26 -25.77
C LEU A 153 -6.84 9.18 -27.29
N ASP A 154 -6.93 10.33 -27.96
CA ASP A 154 -7.09 10.38 -29.41
C ASP A 154 -5.78 10.10 -30.15
N GLU A 155 -4.62 10.43 -29.57
CA GLU A 155 -3.32 10.00 -30.07
C GLU A 155 -3.10 8.49 -29.89
N MET A 156 -3.49 7.92 -28.75
CA MET A 156 -3.42 6.47 -28.52
C MET A 156 -4.30 5.68 -29.50
N LYS A 157 -5.43 6.25 -29.94
CA LYS A 157 -6.29 5.65 -30.98
C LYS A 157 -5.72 5.78 -32.39
N LYS A 158 -4.80 6.73 -32.62
CA LYS A 158 -4.13 6.95 -33.91
C LYS A 158 -2.82 6.20 -34.05
N ALA A 159 -2.31 5.60 -32.97
CA ALA A 159 -1.16 4.71 -33.04
C ALA A 159 -1.51 3.53 -33.96
N GLU A 160 -0.91 3.52 -35.15
CA GLU A 160 -1.09 2.47 -36.14
C GLU A 160 -0.71 1.13 -35.51
N VAL A 161 -1.62 0.16 -35.60
CA VAL A 161 -1.36 -1.23 -35.26
C VAL A 161 -0.29 -1.71 -36.24
N ILE A 162 0.95 -1.81 -35.78
CA ILE A 162 1.97 -2.54 -36.51
C ILE A 162 1.58 -4.02 -36.37
N GLU A 163 0.99 -4.57 -37.42
CA GLU A 163 0.81 -6.02 -37.55
C GLU A 163 2.20 -6.65 -37.66
N ALA A 164 2.76 -7.02 -36.51
CA ALA A 164 3.93 -7.86 -36.46
C ALA A 164 3.50 -9.31 -36.73
N GLU A 165 3.86 -9.82 -37.90
CA GLU A 165 3.69 -11.23 -38.24
C GLU A 165 4.57 -12.07 -37.28
N VAL A 166 3.92 -12.86 -36.42
CA VAL A 166 4.61 -13.77 -35.50
C VAL A 166 5.11 -14.95 -36.32
N VAL A 167 6.40 -14.94 -36.64
CA VAL A 167 7.06 -16.13 -37.18
C VAL A 167 7.35 -17.07 -36.01
N ASP A 168 6.66 -18.21 -35.96
CA ASP A 168 6.93 -19.27 -35.00
C ASP A 168 8.39 -19.73 -35.13
N VAL A 169 9.22 -19.30 -34.17
CA VAL A 169 10.58 -19.82 -34.02
C VAL A 169 10.45 -21.27 -33.58
N LYS A 170 10.76 -22.21 -34.49
CA LYS A 170 10.88 -23.64 -34.17
C LYS A 170 11.76 -23.80 -32.94
N GLU A 171 11.21 -24.44 -31.91
CA GLU A 171 11.96 -24.89 -30.73
C GLU A 171 13.22 -25.65 -31.18
N PRO A 172 14.40 -25.34 -30.62
CA PRO A 172 15.59 -26.13 -30.92
C PRO A 172 15.38 -27.57 -30.43
N GLU A 173 15.59 -28.52 -31.34
CA GLU A 173 15.61 -29.96 -31.05
C GLU A 173 16.43 -30.25 -29.80
N LYS A 174 15.86 -31.09 -28.92
CA LYS A 174 16.57 -31.69 -27.80
C LYS A 174 17.85 -32.34 -28.34
N VAL A 175 19.00 -31.77 -27.98
CA VAL A 175 20.28 -32.46 -28.10
C VAL A 175 20.25 -33.61 -27.09
N GLU A 176 19.98 -34.82 -27.56
CA GLU A 176 20.23 -36.04 -26.79
C GLU A 176 21.73 -36.13 -26.53
N MET A 177 22.14 -35.93 -25.28
CA MET A 177 23.51 -36.19 -24.88
C MET A 177 23.76 -37.71 -24.89
N PRO A 178 24.81 -38.21 -25.55
CA PRO A 178 25.15 -39.62 -25.50
C PRO A 178 25.51 -40.01 -24.06
N SER A 179 24.92 -41.12 -23.60
CA SER A 179 25.27 -41.74 -22.33
C SER A 179 26.68 -42.33 -22.44
N GLU A 180 27.66 -41.71 -21.77
CA GLU A 180 28.95 -42.34 -21.55
C GLU A 180 28.77 -43.55 -20.60
N PRO A 181 29.28 -44.73 -20.95
CA PRO A 181 29.28 -45.87 -20.05
C PRO A 181 30.32 -45.66 -18.95
N LEU A 182 29.86 -45.68 -17.70
CA LEU A 182 30.69 -45.88 -16.51
C LEU A 182 31.51 -47.16 -16.69
N ASN A 183 32.82 -47.01 -16.87
CA ASN A 183 33.78 -48.10 -16.79
C ASN A 183 34.80 -47.79 -15.68
N GLY A 184 34.87 -48.70 -14.71
CA GLY A 184 36.05 -48.97 -13.88
C GLY A 184 36.14 -48.19 -12.57
#